data_AF-A0A841YZZ1-F1
#
_entry.id   AF-A0A841YZZ1-F1
#
_cell.length_a   1.000
_cell.length_b   1.000
_cell.length_c   1.000
_cell.angle_alpha   90.00
_cell.angle_beta   90.00
_cell.angle_gamma   90.00
#
_symmetry.space_group_name_H-M   'P 1'
#
loop_
_entity.id
_entity.type
_entity.pdbx_description
1 polymer ?
#
loop_
_entity_poly.entity_id
_entity_poly.type
_entity_poly.pdbx_seq_one_letter_code
_entity_poly.pdbx_strand_id
1 'polypeptide(L)'
;MSIILDRWGTIIYDSSKIEQFNNNMDKIEKEFLGNTQDIYAANKRIDNLILNVSGNAITEVVDARVNVNGTIYPTLKAKLDAFERTMSAYLADVNTEIGKVNETARKLEEQLKALYGATEANLEIYVDADKGNDTSGTGASDAPYKTINKAVQQIPRALNGSAVYIYLVPGIYNEDVYIQNKQISAIYIQGTNYATVDPKNKQTGVFVRHLNFRDCSGYLSLRGLNQVSADQTPDKKGTFIFTRCGYASVGFCRFDDAKAKSNSVPAVVIDAGSGGAHNCYFINQYCAQIDQYMAYSNFPYTNSGTGNTYSLISDASILQINPPNNVAGSTLARNGGTLS
;
A
#
# COMPACT_ATOMS: atom_id res chain seq x y z
N MET A 1 40.84 -15.62 -27.97
CA MET A 1 39.84 -16.58 -27.42
C MET A 1 38.99 -17.03 -28.62
N SER A 2 38.21 -18.11 -28.57
CA SER A 2 37.35 -18.46 -29.73
C SER A 2 35.99 -17.80 -29.57
N ILE A 3 35.60 -16.93 -30.51
CA ILE A 3 34.29 -16.30 -30.48
C ILE A 3 33.22 -17.35 -30.80
N ILE A 4 32.18 -17.44 -29.96
CA ILE A 4 31.05 -18.33 -30.17
C ILE A 4 29.89 -17.51 -30.70
N LEU A 5 29.62 -17.66 -32.00
CA LEU A 5 28.49 -17.02 -32.67
C LEU A 5 27.25 -17.90 -32.59
N ASP A 6 26.11 -17.27 -32.35
CA ASP A 6 24.82 -17.96 -32.30
C ASP A 6 24.33 -18.24 -33.72
N ARG A 7 24.21 -19.52 -34.08
CA ARG A 7 23.81 -19.91 -35.44
C ARG A 7 22.32 -19.64 -35.68
N TRP A 8 22.00 -19.23 -36.90
CA TRP A 8 20.61 -19.08 -37.33
C TRP A 8 19.91 -20.44 -37.39
N GLY A 9 18.75 -20.56 -36.74
CA GLY A 9 17.79 -21.66 -36.92
C GLY A 9 16.83 -21.42 -38.10
N THR A 10 16.09 -22.46 -38.51
CA THR A 10 15.28 -22.49 -39.74
C THR A 10 14.16 -21.44 -39.81
N ILE A 11 14.39 -20.44 -40.69
CA ILE A 11 13.50 -19.69 -41.60
C ILE A 11 12.09 -19.30 -41.11
N ILE A 12 11.96 -18.21 -40.33
CA ILE A 12 10.86 -17.21 -40.41
C ILE A 12 11.44 -15.85 -39.97
N TYR A 13 11.13 -14.75 -40.66
CA TYR A 13 11.56 -13.39 -40.29
C TYR A 13 10.82 -12.90 -39.03
N ASP A 14 11.55 -12.68 -37.92
CA ASP A 14 11.08 -12.18 -36.62
C ASP A 14 12.10 -11.15 -36.08
N SER A 15 11.61 -10.08 -35.43
CA SER A 15 12.39 -9.11 -34.64
C SER A 15 13.50 -9.70 -33.77
N SER A 16 13.30 -10.89 -33.18
CA SER A 16 14.31 -11.60 -32.37
C SER A 16 15.56 -11.98 -33.15
N LYS A 17 15.46 -12.12 -34.49
CA LYS A 17 16.61 -12.42 -35.37
C LYS A 17 17.44 -11.21 -35.72
N ILE A 18 16.83 -10.03 -35.80
CA ILE A 18 17.55 -8.76 -35.94
C ILE A 18 18.40 -8.54 -34.69
N GLU A 19 17.83 -8.81 -33.51
CA GLU A 19 18.55 -8.72 -32.24
C GLU A 19 19.69 -9.76 -32.16
N GLN A 20 19.47 -11.01 -32.55
CA GLN A 20 20.53 -12.03 -32.60
C GLN A 20 21.65 -11.69 -33.60
N PHE A 21 21.30 -11.13 -34.77
CA PHE A 21 22.29 -10.68 -35.74
C PHE A 21 23.11 -9.51 -35.22
N ASN A 22 22.47 -8.48 -34.66
CA ASN A 22 23.16 -7.35 -34.04
C ASN A 22 24.07 -7.82 -32.90
N ASN A 23 23.60 -8.72 -32.03
CA ASN A 23 24.42 -9.30 -30.97
C ASN A 23 25.64 -10.05 -31.51
N ASN A 24 25.50 -10.81 -32.60
CA ASN A 24 26.65 -11.47 -33.24
C ASN A 24 27.61 -10.47 -33.89
N MET A 25 27.10 -9.40 -34.52
CA MET A 25 27.92 -8.33 -35.08
C MET A 25 28.69 -7.57 -33.98
N ASP A 26 28.05 -7.28 -32.86
CA ASP A 26 28.68 -6.65 -31.70
C ASP A 26 29.78 -7.53 -31.11
N LYS A 27 29.55 -8.85 -31.03
CA LYS A 27 30.58 -9.82 -30.61
C LYS A 27 31.78 -9.74 -31.56
N ILE A 28 31.54 -9.86 -32.87
CA ILE A 28 32.59 -9.80 -33.90
C ILE A 28 33.37 -8.49 -33.80
N GLU A 29 32.69 -7.36 -33.71
CA GLU A 29 33.31 -6.04 -33.59
C GLU A 29 34.21 -5.97 -32.36
N LYS A 30 33.74 -6.40 -31.18
CA LYS A 30 34.53 -6.41 -29.95
C LYS A 30 35.79 -7.26 -30.08
N GLU A 31 35.71 -8.44 -30.67
CA GLU A 31 36.87 -9.33 -30.85
C GLU A 31 37.88 -8.73 -31.85
N PHE A 32 37.41 -8.14 -32.96
CA PHE A 32 38.27 -7.46 -33.92
C PHE A 32 38.98 -6.24 -33.31
N LEU A 33 38.26 -5.41 -32.54
CA LEU A 33 38.83 -4.28 -31.83
C LEU A 33 39.86 -4.75 -30.80
N GLY A 34 39.53 -5.78 -30.01
CA GLY A 34 40.44 -6.38 -29.03
C GLY A 34 41.74 -6.90 -29.68
N ASN A 35 41.61 -7.69 -30.74
CA ASN A 35 42.77 -8.21 -31.49
C ASN A 35 43.64 -7.09 -32.08
N THR A 36 43.01 -6.04 -32.62
CA THR A 36 43.74 -4.89 -33.17
C THR A 36 44.52 -4.17 -32.08
N GLN A 37 43.93 -3.99 -30.90
CA GLN A 37 44.56 -3.38 -29.75
C GLN A 37 45.71 -4.23 -29.21
N ASP A 38 45.53 -5.55 -29.11
CA ASP A 38 46.57 -6.49 -28.67
C ASP A 38 47.78 -6.48 -29.62
N ILE A 39 47.54 -6.53 -30.93
CA ILE A 39 48.59 -6.43 -31.96
C ILE A 39 49.33 -5.11 -31.84
N TYR A 40 48.60 -4.01 -31.69
CA TYR A 40 49.19 -2.68 -31.52
C TYR A 40 50.06 -2.62 -30.25
N ALA A 41 49.56 -3.11 -29.13
CA ALA A 41 50.28 -3.13 -27.86
C ALA A 41 51.54 -4.02 -27.92
N ALA A 42 51.44 -5.18 -28.56
CA ALA A 42 52.58 -6.08 -28.78
C ALA A 42 53.66 -5.41 -29.65
N ASN A 43 53.27 -4.76 -30.76
CA ASN A 43 54.21 -4.03 -31.61
C ASN A 43 54.89 -2.89 -30.85
N LYS A 44 54.16 -2.15 -30.01
CA LYS A 44 54.75 -1.08 -29.19
C LYS A 44 55.71 -1.59 -28.11
N ARG A 45 55.45 -2.78 -27.54
CA ARG A 45 56.40 -3.45 -26.65
C ARG A 45 57.69 -3.83 -27.38
N ILE A 46 57.57 -4.40 -28.58
CA ILE A 46 58.71 -4.75 -29.43
C ILE A 46 59.52 -3.50 -29.81
N ASP A 47 58.85 -2.44 -30.31
CA ASP A 47 59.47 -1.15 -30.64
C ASP A 47 60.27 -0.60 -29.45
N ASN A 48 59.67 -0.62 -28.26
CA ASN A 48 60.30 -0.12 -27.05
C ASN A 48 61.54 -0.93 -26.63
N LEU A 49 61.50 -2.25 -26.78
CA LEU A 49 62.64 -3.14 -26.52
C LEU A 49 63.78 -2.96 -27.53
N ILE A 50 63.46 -2.71 -28.80
CA ILE A 50 64.47 -2.52 -29.86
C ILE A 50 65.11 -1.13 -29.79
N LEU A 51 64.30 -0.09 -29.54
CA LEU A 51 64.73 1.29 -29.69
C LEU A 51 65.30 1.90 -28.40
N ASN A 52 64.84 1.45 -27.23
CA ASN A 52 65.14 2.11 -25.95
C ASN A 52 66.07 1.30 -25.03
N VAL A 53 66.54 0.13 -25.46
CA VAL A 53 67.56 -0.65 -24.75
C VAL A 53 68.94 -0.18 -25.22
N SER A 54 69.72 0.40 -24.31
CA SER A 54 71.12 0.79 -24.53
C SER A 54 72.04 0.12 -23.51
N GLY A 55 73.37 0.21 -23.67
CA GLY A 55 74.36 -0.61 -22.96
C GLY A 55 74.31 -0.64 -21.42
N ASN A 56 73.60 0.30 -20.77
CA ASN A 56 73.38 0.32 -19.31
C ASN A 56 71.89 0.16 -18.90
N ALA A 57 70.98 -0.03 -19.85
CA ALA A 57 69.55 -0.21 -19.58
C ALA A 57 69.23 -1.67 -19.24
N ILE A 58 68.44 -1.89 -18.18
CA ILE A 58 67.91 -3.22 -17.84
C ILE A 58 66.68 -3.46 -18.73
N THR A 59 66.79 -4.41 -19.66
CA THR A 59 65.76 -4.77 -20.66
C THR A 59 64.39 -5.02 -20.02
N GLU A 60 64.35 -5.68 -18.86
CA GLU A 60 63.12 -5.92 -18.08
C GLU A 60 62.41 -4.60 -17.69
N VAL A 61 63.17 -3.61 -17.21
CA VAL A 61 62.63 -2.32 -16.78
C VAL A 61 62.18 -1.49 -17.97
N VAL A 62 62.80 -1.66 -19.14
CA VAL A 62 62.37 -1.01 -20.38
C VAL A 62 61.04 -1.62 -20.84
N ASP A 63 60.91 -2.95 -20.93
CA ASP A 63 59.65 -3.61 -21.30
C ASP A 63 58.50 -3.27 -20.35
N ALA A 64 58.78 -3.24 -19.04
CA ALA A 64 57.79 -2.93 -18.01
C ALA A 64 57.16 -1.53 -18.16
N ARG A 65 57.76 -0.60 -18.93
CA ARG A 65 57.24 0.76 -19.19
C ARG A 65 56.07 0.81 -20.16
N VAL A 66 55.74 -0.28 -20.85
CA VAL A 66 54.58 -0.29 -21.77
C VAL A 66 53.35 -0.80 -21.04
N ASN A 67 52.23 -0.09 -21.12
CA ASN A 67 50.95 -0.56 -20.54
C ASN A 67 50.22 -1.51 -21.50
N VAL A 68 49.08 -2.05 -21.04
CA VAL A 68 48.24 -2.99 -21.81
C VAL A 68 47.66 -2.39 -23.09
N ASN A 69 47.63 -1.05 -23.22
CA ASN A 69 47.13 -0.35 -24.39
C ASN A 69 48.26 0.08 -25.36
N GLY A 70 49.51 -0.35 -25.13
CA GLY A 70 50.66 0.00 -25.96
C GLY A 70 51.23 1.40 -25.73
N THR A 71 50.80 2.13 -24.69
CA THR A 71 51.40 3.42 -24.32
C THR A 71 52.76 3.19 -23.66
N ILE A 72 53.81 3.80 -24.21
CA ILE A 72 55.17 3.76 -23.68
C ILE A 72 55.37 4.92 -22.70
N TYR A 73 55.81 4.63 -21.48
CA TYR A 73 56.10 5.64 -20.46
C TYR A 73 57.62 5.90 -20.37
N PRO A 74 58.07 7.14 -20.07
CA PRO A 74 59.50 7.46 -19.96
C PRO A 74 60.23 6.63 -18.89
N THR A 75 59.55 6.32 -17.79
CA THR A 75 60.07 5.51 -16.68
C THR A 75 58.98 4.55 -16.17
N LEU A 76 59.40 3.47 -15.50
CA LEU A 76 58.46 2.53 -14.86
C LEU A 76 57.61 3.24 -13.80
N LYS A 77 58.22 4.17 -13.05
CA LYS A 77 57.52 5.02 -12.08
C LYS A 77 56.40 5.83 -12.72
N ALA A 78 56.64 6.46 -13.88
CA ALA A 78 55.61 7.24 -14.56
C ALA A 78 54.40 6.39 -14.98
N LYS A 79 54.61 5.12 -15.35
CA LYS A 79 53.55 4.16 -15.62
C LYS A 79 52.77 3.80 -14.35
N LEU A 80 53.47 3.51 -13.26
CA LEU A 80 52.83 3.17 -11.98
C LEU A 80 51.99 4.34 -11.46
N ASP A 81 52.54 5.55 -11.46
CA ASP A 81 51.82 6.76 -11.04
C ASP A 81 50.57 7.03 -11.92
N ALA A 82 50.64 6.74 -13.23
CA ALA A 82 49.49 6.84 -14.11
C ALA A 82 48.43 5.77 -13.82
N PHE A 83 48.84 4.53 -13.57
CA PHE A 83 47.94 3.45 -13.19
C PHE A 83 47.25 3.74 -11.85
N GLU A 84 47.99 4.18 -10.83
CA GLU A 84 47.46 4.57 -9.52
C GLU A 84 46.44 5.71 -9.63
N ARG A 85 46.68 6.71 -10.47
CA ARG A 85 45.71 7.79 -10.73
C ARG A 85 44.44 7.28 -11.38
N THR A 86 44.55 6.45 -12.42
CA THR A 86 43.37 5.86 -13.08
C THR A 86 42.60 4.95 -12.13
N MET A 87 43.29 4.13 -11.34
CA MET A 87 42.67 3.28 -10.33
C MET A 87 41.96 4.11 -9.26
N SER A 88 42.58 5.19 -8.78
CA SER A 88 41.97 6.08 -7.78
C SER A 88 40.71 6.77 -8.32
N ALA A 89 40.74 7.23 -9.57
CA ALA A 89 39.57 7.81 -10.23
C ALA A 89 38.45 6.76 -10.40
N TYR A 90 38.80 5.56 -10.86
CA TYR A 90 37.85 4.45 -11.00
C TYR A 90 37.21 4.07 -9.64
N LEU A 91 38.01 3.99 -8.57
CA LEU A 91 37.49 3.72 -7.23
C LEU A 91 36.57 4.84 -6.71
N ALA A 92 36.87 6.11 -7.04
CA ALA A 92 36.01 7.23 -6.69
C ALA A 92 34.66 7.17 -7.42
N ASP A 93 34.67 6.82 -8.71
CA ASP A 93 33.45 6.61 -9.50
C ASP A 93 32.63 5.44 -8.96
N VAL A 94 33.28 4.31 -8.67
CA VAL A 94 32.63 3.12 -8.07
C VAL A 94 31.99 3.47 -6.72
N ASN A 95 32.68 4.22 -5.86
CA ASN A 95 32.12 4.67 -4.58
C ASN A 95 30.87 5.55 -4.77
N THR A 96 30.88 6.40 -5.79
CA THR A 96 29.73 7.26 -6.13
C THR A 96 28.54 6.41 -6.59
N GLU A 97 28.77 5.42 -7.45
CA GLU A 97 27.72 4.51 -7.92
C GLU A 97 27.18 3.63 -6.78
N ILE A 98 28.04 3.12 -5.89
CA ILE A 98 27.60 2.41 -4.67
C ILE A 98 26.68 3.28 -3.82
N GLY A 99 26.99 4.58 -3.67
CA GLY A 99 26.14 5.53 -2.97
C GLY A 99 24.74 5.65 -3.59
N LYS A 100 24.65 5.73 -4.93
CA LYS A 100 23.37 5.78 -5.65
C LYS A 100 22.56 4.49 -5.50
N VAL A 101 23.23 3.34 -5.56
CA VAL A 101 22.59 2.02 -5.37
C VAL A 101 22.01 1.91 -3.96
N ASN A 102 22.76 2.31 -2.93
CA ASN A 102 22.28 2.28 -1.54
C ASN A 102 21.05 3.19 -1.33
N GLU A 103 21.04 4.39 -1.90
CA GLU A 103 19.88 5.28 -1.81
C GLU A 103 18.66 4.73 -2.56
N THR A 104 18.87 4.07 -3.69
CA THR A 104 17.79 3.40 -4.43
C THR A 104 17.23 2.22 -3.64
N ALA A 105 18.09 1.40 -3.04
CA ALA A 105 17.67 0.28 -2.18
C ALA A 105 16.82 0.77 -0.99
N ARG A 106 17.26 1.85 -0.33
CA ARG A 106 16.51 2.48 0.77
C ARG A 106 15.12 2.95 0.34
N LYS A 107 15.01 3.60 -0.82
CA LYS A 107 13.71 4.02 -1.38
C LYS A 107 12.80 2.84 -1.71
N LEU A 108 13.38 1.76 -2.24
CA LEU A 108 12.62 0.55 -2.58
C LEU A 108 12.05 -0.11 -1.32
N GLU A 109 12.84 -0.21 -0.25
CA GLU A 109 12.40 -0.74 1.04
C GLU A 109 11.25 0.10 1.64
N GLU A 110 11.34 1.43 1.59
CA GLU A 110 10.27 2.34 2.03
C GLU A 110 8.97 2.11 1.25
N GLN A 111 9.06 1.98 -0.08
CA GLN A 111 7.89 1.70 -0.92
C GLN A 111 7.28 0.33 -0.64
N LEU A 112 8.11 -0.69 -0.43
CA LEU A 112 7.66 -2.05 -0.17
C LEU A 112 6.95 -2.15 1.19
N LYS A 113 7.47 -1.45 2.21
CA LYS A 113 6.83 -1.32 3.52
C LYS A 113 5.48 -0.60 3.44
N ALA A 114 5.39 0.49 2.68
CA ALA A 114 4.14 1.22 2.48
C ALA A 114 3.08 0.39 1.74
N LEU A 115 3.53 -0.49 0.83
CA LEU A 115 2.65 -1.33 0.04
C LEU A 115 2.13 -2.54 0.82
N TYR A 116 3.01 -3.26 1.50
CA TYR A 116 2.69 -4.59 2.06
C TYR A 116 2.43 -4.62 3.56
N GLY A 117 2.78 -3.58 4.33
CA GLY A 117 2.69 -3.61 5.78
C GLY A 117 3.55 -4.75 6.35
N ALA A 118 4.80 -4.46 6.66
CA ALA A 118 5.80 -5.47 7.02
C ALA A 118 5.44 -6.29 8.28
N THR A 119 4.61 -7.34 8.17
CA THR A 119 4.41 -8.34 9.24
C THR A 119 3.60 -9.56 8.75
N GLU A 120 3.97 -10.76 9.20
CA GLU A 120 3.14 -11.97 9.14
C GLU A 120 1.99 -11.96 10.18
N ALA A 121 1.84 -10.87 10.92
CA ALA A 121 0.90 -10.68 12.02
C ALA A 121 -0.09 -9.53 11.76
N ASN A 122 -1.20 -9.54 12.49
CA ASN A 122 -2.19 -8.48 12.45
C ASN A 122 -1.57 -7.13 12.85
N LEU A 123 -1.98 -6.07 12.15
CA LEU A 123 -1.62 -4.70 12.51
C LEU A 123 -2.61 -4.19 13.55
N GLU A 124 -2.15 -3.97 14.77
CA GLU A 124 -2.96 -3.41 15.86
C GLU A 124 -2.61 -1.95 16.11
N ILE A 125 -3.63 -1.09 16.15
CA ILE A 125 -3.51 0.34 16.37
C ILE A 125 -4.50 0.75 17.45
N TYR A 126 -4.04 1.48 18.45
CA TYR A 126 -4.84 1.97 19.58
C TYR A 126 -5.07 3.48 19.44
N VAL A 127 -6.30 3.90 19.74
CA VAL A 127 -6.73 5.30 19.73
C VAL A 127 -7.40 5.63 21.06
N ASP A 128 -6.98 6.73 21.67
CA ASP A 128 -7.52 7.25 22.92
C ASP A 128 -7.68 8.77 22.79
N ALA A 129 -8.93 9.24 22.78
CA ALA A 129 -9.24 10.66 22.60
C ALA A 129 -8.65 11.56 23.71
N ASP A 130 -8.49 11.03 24.93
CA ASP A 130 -8.07 11.78 26.10
C ASP A 130 -6.55 11.73 26.30
N LYS A 131 -5.94 10.55 26.11
CA LYS A 131 -4.52 10.30 26.40
C LYS A 131 -3.63 10.20 25.16
N GLY A 132 -4.22 10.02 23.98
CA GLY A 132 -3.47 9.82 22.74
C GLY A 132 -2.77 11.08 22.25
N ASN A 133 -1.80 10.87 21.34
CA ASN A 133 -1.05 11.96 20.72
C ASN A 133 -0.76 11.65 19.24
N ASP A 134 -1.18 12.53 18.32
CA ASP A 134 -1.01 12.31 16.88
C ASP A 134 0.38 12.71 16.33
N THR A 135 1.19 13.38 17.15
CA THR A 135 2.55 13.78 16.84
C THR A 135 3.57 12.77 17.36
N SER A 136 3.46 12.36 18.62
CA SER A 136 4.43 11.47 19.28
C SER A 136 3.89 10.07 19.58
N GLY A 137 2.58 9.84 19.48
CA GLY A 137 2.01 8.50 19.63
C GLY A 137 2.47 7.59 18.49
N THR A 138 2.58 6.31 18.78
CA THR A 138 2.99 5.28 17.82
C THR A 138 1.83 4.40 17.38
N GLY A 139 0.68 4.51 18.07
CA GLY A 139 -0.46 3.62 17.90
C GLY A 139 -0.36 2.35 18.73
N ALA A 140 0.69 2.19 19.55
CA ALA A 140 0.74 1.14 20.57
C ALA A 140 -0.24 1.43 21.72
N SER A 141 -0.59 0.41 22.51
CA SER A 141 -1.55 0.56 23.61
C SER A 141 -1.07 1.48 24.73
N ASP A 142 0.24 1.61 24.93
CA ASP A 142 0.89 2.51 25.89
C ASP A 142 1.24 3.89 25.30
N ALA A 143 1.18 4.02 23.98
CA ALA A 143 1.38 5.28 23.25
C ALA A 143 0.37 5.44 22.10
N PRO A 144 -0.95 5.52 22.41
CA PRO A 144 -2.01 5.53 21.41
C PRO A 144 -2.03 6.82 20.59
N TYR A 145 -2.64 6.76 19.41
CA TYR A 145 -3.00 7.96 18.66
C TYR A 145 -4.19 8.67 19.33
N LYS A 146 -4.34 9.97 19.07
CA LYS A 146 -5.46 10.76 19.60
C LYS A 146 -6.69 10.64 18.71
N THR A 147 -6.51 10.56 17.40
CA THR A 147 -7.61 10.56 16.42
C THR A 147 -7.67 9.27 15.61
N ILE A 148 -8.88 8.89 15.19
CA ILE A 148 -9.09 7.81 14.24
C ILE A 148 -8.46 8.20 12.90
N ASN A 149 -8.54 9.47 12.49
CA ASN A 149 -7.88 9.96 11.28
C ASN A 149 -6.37 9.67 11.26
N LYS A 150 -5.65 9.84 12.37
CA LYS A 150 -4.23 9.49 12.45
C LYS A 150 -4.02 7.98 12.35
N ALA A 151 -4.86 7.18 12.99
CA ALA A 151 -4.81 5.72 12.94
C ALA A 151 -5.04 5.18 11.52
N VAL A 152 -6.06 5.67 10.81
CA VAL A 152 -6.38 5.19 9.46
C VAL A 152 -5.30 5.53 8.42
N GLN A 153 -4.51 6.59 8.67
CA GLN A 153 -3.35 6.92 7.84
C GLN A 153 -2.23 5.88 7.94
N GLN A 154 -2.17 5.11 9.03
CA GLN A 154 -1.16 4.05 9.20
C GLN A 154 -1.55 2.74 8.51
N ILE A 155 -2.79 2.63 8.02
CA ILE A 155 -3.26 1.44 7.31
C ILE A 155 -2.48 1.33 5.98
N PRO A 156 -1.74 0.24 5.73
CA PRO A 156 -1.03 0.05 4.46
C PRO A 156 -2.02 0.00 3.29
N ARG A 157 -1.53 0.18 2.05
CA ARG A 157 -2.44 0.10 0.89
C ARG A 157 -2.93 -1.34 0.68
N ALA A 158 -2.07 -2.32 0.85
CA ALA A 158 -2.40 -3.73 0.73
C ALA A 158 -1.85 -4.52 1.92
N LEU A 159 -2.55 -5.58 2.31
CA LEU A 159 -2.12 -6.53 3.33
C LEU A 159 -2.82 -7.85 3.05
N ASN A 160 -2.05 -8.91 2.82
CA ASN A 160 -2.58 -10.23 2.47
C ASN A 160 -2.39 -11.18 3.65
N GLY A 161 -3.42 -11.95 4.00
CA GLY A 161 -3.37 -12.97 5.06
C GLY A 161 -3.41 -12.43 6.49
N SER A 162 -3.31 -11.12 6.69
CA SER A 162 -3.41 -10.45 7.99
C SER A 162 -4.51 -9.39 7.99
N ALA A 163 -5.03 -9.09 9.18
CA ALA A 163 -6.05 -8.06 9.38
C ALA A 163 -5.48 -6.82 10.07
N VAL A 164 -6.19 -5.71 9.92
CA VAL A 164 -5.93 -4.46 10.64
C VAL A 164 -6.98 -4.29 11.73
N TYR A 165 -6.55 -4.02 12.95
CA TYR A 165 -7.40 -3.71 14.09
C TYR A 165 -7.11 -2.30 14.58
N ILE A 166 -8.16 -1.48 14.62
CA ILE A 166 -8.15 -0.17 15.26
C ILE A 166 -9.03 -0.27 16.51
N TYR A 167 -8.40 -0.21 17.68
CA TYR A 167 -9.04 -0.25 18.98
C TYR A 167 -9.31 1.16 19.49
N LEU A 168 -10.58 1.48 19.74
CA LEU A 168 -11.00 2.78 20.24
C LEU A 168 -11.31 2.70 21.73
N VAL A 169 -10.57 3.43 22.55
CA VAL A 169 -10.91 3.60 23.96
C VAL A 169 -12.20 4.43 24.07
N PRO A 170 -13.13 4.14 25.01
CA PRO A 170 -14.30 4.99 25.27
C PRO A 170 -13.92 6.47 25.33
N GLY A 171 -14.62 7.28 24.55
CA GLY A 171 -14.28 8.66 24.26
C GLY A 171 -15.13 9.22 23.13
N ILE A 172 -14.98 10.52 22.85
CA ILE A 172 -15.71 11.21 21.78
C ILE A 172 -14.77 11.50 20.61
N TYR A 173 -14.99 10.80 19.51
CA TYR A 173 -14.30 10.95 18.22
C TYR A 173 -15.21 11.69 17.24
N ASN A 174 -15.34 13.01 17.45
CA ASN A 174 -16.23 13.86 16.64
C ASN A 174 -15.58 14.28 15.31
N GLU A 175 -15.22 13.31 14.48
CA GLU A 175 -14.43 13.49 13.27
C GLU A 175 -15.06 12.86 12.03
N ASP A 176 -14.62 13.34 10.87
CA ASP A 176 -14.94 12.74 9.58
C ASP A 176 -13.79 11.84 9.16
N VAL A 177 -14.04 10.54 9.09
CA VAL A 177 -13.01 9.56 8.79
C VAL A 177 -13.28 8.93 7.42
N TYR A 178 -12.28 8.99 6.54
CA TYR A 178 -12.33 8.38 5.22
C TYR A 178 -11.24 7.31 5.10
N ILE A 179 -11.65 6.07 4.84
CA ILE A 179 -10.77 4.94 4.55
C ILE A 179 -10.95 4.58 3.09
N GLN A 180 -9.91 4.79 2.28
CA GLN A 180 -10.03 4.72 0.82
C GLN A 180 -8.97 3.83 0.19
N ASN A 181 -9.35 3.12 -0.87
CA ASN A 181 -8.45 2.38 -1.77
C ASN A 181 -7.58 1.33 -1.03
N LYS A 182 -8.17 0.60 -0.09
CA LYS A 182 -7.46 -0.42 0.72
C LYS A 182 -7.73 -1.82 0.18
N GLN A 183 -6.67 -2.58 -0.06
CA GLN A 183 -6.71 -3.96 -0.55
C GLN A 183 -6.26 -4.92 0.55
N ILE A 184 -7.10 -5.06 1.58
CA ILE A 184 -6.76 -5.73 2.84
C ILE A 184 -7.78 -6.83 3.11
N SER A 185 -7.34 -7.97 3.65
CA SER A 185 -8.24 -9.09 3.96
C SER A 185 -9.38 -8.70 4.93
N ALA A 186 -9.05 -7.97 5.99
CA ALA A 186 -10.06 -7.40 6.90
C ALA A 186 -9.56 -6.14 7.63
N ILE A 187 -10.48 -5.20 7.87
CA ILE A 187 -10.26 -4.02 8.71
C ILE A 187 -11.34 -4.01 9.79
N TYR A 188 -10.92 -3.96 11.05
CA TYR A 188 -11.77 -3.87 12.22
C TYR A 188 -11.56 -2.50 12.86
N ILE A 189 -12.62 -1.72 13.07
CA ILE A 189 -12.63 -0.54 13.93
C ILE A 189 -13.61 -0.80 15.06
N GLN A 190 -13.11 -0.92 16.28
CA GLN A 190 -13.91 -1.44 17.39
C GLN A 190 -13.61 -0.76 18.72
N GLY A 191 -14.66 -0.51 19.49
CA GLY A 191 -14.52 -0.05 20.87
C GLY A 191 -13.84 -1.09 21.75
N THR A 192 -12.89 -0.74 22.60
CA THR A 192 -12.19 -1.71 23.48
C THR A 192 -13.12 -2.44 24.45
N ASN A 193 -14.33 -1.92 24.66
CA ASN A 193 -15.35 -2.49 25.53
C ASN A 193 -16.52 -3.18 24.78
N TYR A 194 -16.44 -3.35 23.45
CA TYR A 194 -17.57 -3.83 22.62
C TYR A 194 -18.14 -5.18 23.08
N ALA A 195 -17.28 -6.07 23.61
CA ALA A 195 -17.69 -7.40 24.05
C ALA A 195 -18.52 -7.40 25.35
N THR A 196 -18.53 -6.28 26.09
CA THR A 196 -19.15 -6.18 27.43
C THR A 196 -20.32 -5.21 27.49
N VAL A 197 -20.54 -4.43 26.41
CA VAL A 197 -21.60 -3.44 26.34
C VAL A 197 -22.66 -3.87 25.34
N ASP A 198 -23.88 -4.09 25.83
CA ASP A 198 -25.05 -4.27 24.99
C ASP A 198 -25.61 -2.91 24.55
N PRO A 199 -25.55 -2.57 23.24
CA PRO A 199 -26.03 -1.30 22.71
C PRO A 199 -27.55 -1.10 22.87
N LYS A 200 -28.32 -2.17 23.08
CA LYS A 200 -29.77 -2.08 23.34
C LYS A 200 -30.05 -1.37 24.66
N ASN A 201 -29.27 -1.69 25.68
CA ASN A 201 -29.54 -1.30 27.06
C ASN A 201 -28.80 -0.02 27.49
N LYS A 202 -27.64 0.28 26.89
CA LYS A 202 -26.86 1.48 27.22
C LYS A 202 -26.01 1.95 26.03
N GLN A 203 -25.52 3.18 26.12
CA GLN A 203 -24.50 3.69 25.20
C GLN A 203 -23.19 2.90 25.39
N THR A 204 -22.48 2.66 24.28
CA THR A 204 -21.18 1.99 24.20
C THR A 204 -20.06 2.83 24.80
N GLY A 205 -20.24 4.16 24.86
CA GLY A 205 -19.22 5.09 25.36
C GLY A 205 -18.13 5.44 24.33
N VAL A 206 -18.17 4.86 23.13
CA VAL A 206 -17.27 5.19 22.01
C VAL A 206 -18.07 5.94 20.97
N PHE A 207 -18.07 7.27 21.03
CA PHE A 207 -18.89 8.11 20.16
C PHE A 207 -18.14 8.49 18.89
N VAL A 208 -18.72 8.22 17.72
CA VAL A 208 -18.13 8.48 16.41
C VAL A 208 -19.14 9.20 15.53
N ARG A 209 -18.72 10.29 14.87
CA ARG A 209 -19.59 11.08 14.00
C ARG A 209 -19.78 10.47 12.61
N HIS A 210 -18.69 10.16 11.92
CA HIS A 210 -18.77 9.69 10.54
C HIS A 210 -17.60 8.78 10.16
N LEU A 211 -17.91 7.62 9.58
CA LEU A 211 -16.94 6.69 9.01
C LEU A 211 -17.37 6.33 7.58
N ASN A 212 -16.47 6.51 6.62
CA ASN A 212 -16.70 6.20 5.22
C ASN A 212 -15.60 5.30 4.67
N PHE A 213 -15.94 4.05 4.38
CA PHE A 213 -15.12 3.17 3.57
C PHE A 213 -15.48 3.35 2.10
N ARG A 214 -14.46 3.55 1.26
CA ARG A 214 -14.64 3.69 -0.18
C ARG A 214 -13.58 2.92 -0.95
N ASP A 215 -14.01 2.11 -1.90
CA ASP A 215 -13.10 1.33 -2.75
C ASP A 215 -12.15 0.43 -1.91
N CYS A 216 -12.70 -0.16 -0.84
CA CYS A 216 -11.98 -1.06 0.08
C CYS A 216 -12.44 -2.51 -0.12
N SER A 217 -11.51 -3.42 -0.38
CA SER A 217 -11.81 -4.85 -0.44
C SER A 217 -11.74 -5.51 0.95
N GLY A 218 -12.21 -6.76 1.03
CA GLY A 218 -12.18 -7.55 2.26
C GLY A 218 -13.39 -7.36 3.19
N TYR A 219 -13.23 -7.85 4.42
CA TYR A 219 -14.22 -7.76 5.49
C TYR A 219 -14.01 -6.51 6.35
N LEU A 220 -14.96 -5.58 6.31
CA LEU A 220 -14.88 -4.26 6.94
C LEU A 220 -15.85 -4.20 8.11
N SER A 221 -15.32 -4.26 9.34
CA SER A 221 -16.13 -4.36 10.53
C SER A 221 -16.06 -3.10 11.39
N LEU A 222 -17.23 -2.61 11.78
CA LEU A 222 -17.40 -1.56 12.78
C LEU A 222 -18.11 -2.16 13.98
N ARG A 223 -17.51 -2.07 15.19
CA ARG A 223 -18.07 -2.72 16.40
C ARG A 223 -18.08 -1.84 17.63
N GLY A 224 -19.18 -1.86 18.39
CA GLY A 224 -19.24 -1.20 19.69
C GLY A 224 -19.22 0.33 19.60
N LEU A 225 -19.72 0.91 18.51
CA LEU A 225 -19.68 2.35 18.28
C LEU A 225 -21.04 3.00 18.56
N ASN A 226 -21.01 4.24 19.04
CA ASN A 226 -22.17 5.09 19.27
C ASN A 226 -22.18 6.25 18.28
N GLN A 227 -23.31 6.55 17.67
CA GLN A 227 -23.46 7.74 16.81
C GLN A 227 -23.38 9.03 17.64
N VAL A 228 -22.80 10.10 17.07
CA VAL A 228 -22.85 11.45 17.62
C VAL A 228 -22.85 12.52 16.52
N SER A 229 -23.40 13.70 16.80
CA SER A 229 -23.34 14.87 15.91
C SER A 229 -23.84 14.57 14.49
N ALA A 230 -24.96 13.86 14.37
CA ALA A 230 -25.53 13.44 13.09
C ALA A 230 -25.93 14.61 12.19
N ASP A 231 -26.25 15.78 12.77
CA ASP A 231 -26.48 17.03 12.03
C ASP A 231 -25.25 17.53 11.27
N GLN A 232 -24.06 17.11 11.68
CA GLN A 232 -22.78 17.50 11.09
C GLN A 232 -22.19 16.41 10.19
N THR A 233 -22.94 15.34 9.89
CA THR A 233 -22.47 14.30 8.96
C THR A 233 -22.32 14.86 7.53
N PRO A 234 -21.18 14.65 6.85
CA PRO A 234 -20.93 15.17 5.50
C PRO A 234 -21.99 14.75 4.50
N ASP A 235 -22.47 15.72 3.72
CA ASP A 235 -23.51 15.55 2.70
C ASP A 235 -24.80 14.87 3.19
N LYS A 236 -24.99 14.69 4.51
CA LYS A 236 -26.08 13.90 5.11
C LYS A 236 -26.17 12.46 4.58
N LYS A 237 -25.06 11.92 4.05
CA LYS A 237 -25.05 10.63 3.34
C LYS A 237 -25.18 9.41 4.26
N GLY A 238 -24.90 9.54 5.54
CA GLY A 238 -25.06 8.47 6.52
C GLY A 238 -23.96 8.49 7.58
N THR A 239 -24.21 7.89 8.74
CA THR A 239 -23.23 7.85 9.84
C THR A 239 -22.08 6.92 9.48
N PHE A 240 -22.40 5.68 9.09
CA PHE A 240 -21.43 4.70 8.60
C PHE A 240 -21.75 4.33 7.16
N ILE A 241 -20.79 4.56 6.26
CA ILE A 241 -20.97 4.43 4.82
C ILE A 241 -19.94 3.45 4.25
N PHE A 242 -20.41 2.56 3.39
CA PHE A 242 -19.57 1.62 2.65
C PHE A 242 -19.87 1.74 1.17
N THR A 243 -19.02 2.46 0.44
CA THR A 243 -19.16 2.68 -1.01
C THR A 243 -18.21 1.76 -1.78
N ARG A 244 -18.74 0.90 -2.65
CA ARG A 244 -17.97 -0.03 -3.50
C ARG A 244 -16.98 -0.87 -2.68
N CYS A 245 -17.51 -1.49 -1.63
CA CYS A 245 -16.74 -2.26 -0.67
C CYS A 245 -17.05 -3.75 -0.72
N GLY A 246 -16.08 -4.58 -0.31
CA GLY A 246 -16.19 -6.04 -0.29
C GLY A 246 -17.35 -6.56 0.57
N TYR A 247 -17.21 -6.48 1.90
CA TYR A 247 -18.27 -6.87 2.84
C TYR A 247 -18.27 -5.95 4.08
N ALA A 248 -19.37 -5.24 4.31
CA ALA A 248 -19.58 -4.38 5.46
C ALA A 248 -20.23 -5.13 6.62
N SER A 249 -19.70 -4.99 7.84
CA SER A 249 -20.26 -5.63 9.02
C SER A 249 -20.33 -4.65 10.18
N VAL A 250 -21.52 -4.06 10.36
CA VAL A 250 -21.78 -3.11 11.45
C VAL A 250 -22.44 -3.87 12.60
N GLY A 251 -21.68 -4.12 13.66
CA GLY A 251 -22.06 -5.00 14.76
C GLY A 251 -22.08 -4.28 16.10
N PHE A 252 -23.02 -4.58 16.99
CA PHE A 252 -22.97 -4.08 18.38
C PHE A 252 -22.90 -2.55 18.51
N CYS A 253 -23.44 -1.82 17.53
CA CYS A 253 -23.45 -0.35 17.52
C CYS A 253 -24.79 0.22 18.01
N ARG A 254 -24.76 1.46 18.50
CA ARG A 254 -25.97 2.20 18.90
C ARG A 254 -26.08 3.50 18.13
N PHE A 255 -27.25 3.72 17.55
CA PHE A 255 -27.60 4.93 16.81
C PHE A 255 -28.76 5.61 17.53
N ASP A 256 -28.44 6.61 18.34
CA ASP A 256 -29.41 7.29 19.22
C ASP A 256 -29.31 8.83 19.19
N ASP A 257 -28.59 9.40 18.22
CA ASP A 257 -28.63 10.84 17.99
C ASP A 257 -29.90 11.22 17.22
N ALA A 258 -30.89 11.77 17.93
CA ALA A 258 -32.18 12.16 17.38
C ALA A 258 -32.09 13.18 16.23
N LYS A 259 -30.98 13.91 16.10
CA LYS A 259 -30.74 14.82 14.98
C LYS A 259 -30.64 14.09 13.65
N ALA A 260 -30.34 12.79 13.65
CA ALA A 260 -30.29 11.97 12.44
C ALA A 260 -31.64 11.97 11.71
N LYS A 261 -32.74 11.81 12.44
CA LYS A 261 -34.09 11.84 11.86
C LYS A 261 -34.48 13.20 11.29
N SER A 262 -34.24 14.29 12.02
CA SER A 262 -34.60 15.64 11.57
C SER A 262 -33.75 16.12 10.39
N ASN A 263 -32.56 15.58 10.23
CA ASN A 263 -31.63 15.95 9.15
C ASN A 263 -31.59 14.93 8.01
N SER A 264 -32.45 13.92 8.02
CA SER A 264 -32.48 12.86 7.01
C SER A 264 -31.15 12.12 6.85
N VAL A 265 -30.43 11.87 7.95
CA VAL A 265 -29.15 11.17 7.96
C VAL A 265 -29.39 9.69 8.30
N PRO A 266 -29.10 8.76 7.37
CA PRO A 266 -29.19 7.34 7.64
C PRO A 266 -28.13 6.89 8.67
N ALA A 267 -28.43 5.83 9.41
CA ALA A 267 -27.45 5.22 10.31
C ALA A 267 -26.37 4.45 9.52
N VAL A 268 -26.79 3.43 8.76
CA VAL A 268 -25.88 2.60 7.94
C VAL A 268 -26.26 2.72 6.47
N VAL A 269 -25.26 2.91 5.59
CA VAL A 269 -25.45 2.94 4.14
C VAL A 269 -24.51 1.96 3.45
N ILE A 270 -25.09 1.02 2.72
CA ILE A 270 -24.38 0.08 1.84
C ILE A 270 -24.62 0.55 0.40
N ASP A 271 -23.56 1.04 -0.24
CA ASP A 271 -23.59 1.67 -1.55
C ASP A 271 -22.73 0.85 -2.51
N ALA A 272 -23.36 0.15 -3.46
CA ALA A 272 -22.69 -0.72 -4.42
C ALA A 272 -21.73 -1.75 -3.78
N GLY A 273 -22.16 -2.39 -2.69
CA GLY A 273 -21.36 -3.38 -1.95
C GLY A 273 -22.21 -4.47 -1.33
N SER A 274 -21.64 -5.23 -0.40
CA SER A 274 -22.39 -6.25 0.36
C SER A 274 -22.22 -6.10 1.86
N GLY A 275 -23.08 -6.73 2.66
CA GLY A 275 -22.90 -6.74 4.12
C GLY A 275 -24.17 -6.61 4.95
N GLY A 276 -24.12 -5.72 5.96
CA GLY A 276 -25.27 -5.28 6.73
C GLY A 276 -24.97 -4.98 8.21
N ALA A 277 -25.99 -4.45 8.89
CA ALA A 277 -25.98 -4.25 10.34
C ALA A 277 -26.48 -5.49 11.08
N HIS A 278 -25.96 -5.79 12.27
CA HIS A 278 -26.42 -6.86 13.15
C HIS A 278 -26.17 -6.49 14.62
N ASN A 279 -27.02 -6.98 15.54
CA ASN A 279 -26.90 -6.71 16.97
C ASN A 279 -26.82 -5.20 17.31
N CYS A 280 -27.40 -4.35 16.46
CA CYS A 280 -27.39 -2.90 16.63
C CYS A 280 -28.70 -2.41 17.23
N TYR A 281 -28.66 -1.21 17.81
CA TYR A 281 -29.84 -0.55 18.35
C TYR A 281 -30.06 0.83 17.71
N PHE A 282 -31.26 1.05 17.15
CA PHE A 282 -31.59 2.24 16.35
C PHE A 282 -32.76 3.01 16.95
N ILE A 283 -32.53 4.24 17.42
CA ILE A 283 -33.58 5.10 17.98
C ILE A 283 -33.60 6.44 17.27
N ASN A 284 -34.79 6.90 16.90
CA ASN A 284 -34.99 8.23 16.30
C ASN A 284 -34.06 8.50 15.10
N GLN A 285 -33.86 7.49 14.25
CA GLN A 285 -33.08 7.59 13.03
C GLN A 285 -33.96 7.95 11.82
N TYR A 286 -33.35 8.54 10.78
CA TYR A 286 -34.04 8.69 9.50
C TYR A 286 -34.30 7.32 8.87
N CYS A 287 -33.26 6.50 8.76
CA CYS A 287 -33.34 5.11 8.36
C CYS A 287 -32.28 4.30 9.12
N ALA A 288 -32.59 3.07 9.55
CA ALA A 288 -31.59 2.21 10.18
C ALA A 288 -30.56 1.70 9.17
N GLN A 289 -31.02 1.25 8.00
CA GLN A 289 -30.13 0.86 6.90
C GLN A 289 -30.70 1.25 5.54
N ILE A 290 -29.85 1.81 4.69
CA ILE A 290 -30.13 2.03 3.26
C ILE A 290 -29.16 1.19 2.44
N ASP A 291 -29.71 0.43 1.52
CA ASP A 291 -28.97 -0.26 0.47
C ASP A 291 -29.24 0.45 -0.85
N GLN A 292 -28.18 0.68 -1.63
CA GLN A 292 -28.30 1.36 -2.91
C GLN A 292 -27.33 0.87 -4.00
N TYR A 293 -27.69 1.12 -5.26
CA TYR A 293 -26.84 0.92 -6.44
C TYR A 293 -26.25 -0.49 -6.57
N MET A 294 -27.11 -1.49 -6.72
CA MET A 294 -26.76 -2.92 -6.81
C MET A 294 -26.14 -3.51 -5.55
N ALA A 295 -26.32 -2.86 -4.39
CA ALA A 295 -25.96 -3.46 -3.12
C ALA A 295 -26.77 -4.74 -2.85
N TYR A 296 -26.13 -5.70 -2.17
CA TYR A 296 -26.77 -6.92 -1.67
C TYR A 296 -26.41 -7.15 -0.20
N SER A 297 -27.38 -7.06 0.69
CA SER A 297 -27.08 -7.10 2.13
C SER A 297 -28.18 -7.78 2.96
N ASN A 298 -27.90 -7.97 4.24
CA ASN A 298 -28.73 -8.65 5.22
C ASN A 298 -29.05 -7.72 6.39
N PHE A 299 -30.30 -7.75 6.85
CA PHE A 299 -30.75 -7.14 8.09
C PHE A 299 -31.43 -8.18 9.00
N PRO A 300 -30.71 -8.75 9.99
CA PRO A 300 -31.23 -9.82 10.82
C PRO A 300 -32.06 -9.32 12.01
N TYR A 301 -32.89 -10.21 12.56
CA TYR A 301 -33.73 -9.99 13.76
C TYR A 301 -32.96 -9.56 15.02
N THR A 302 -31.63 -9.68 15.03
CA THR A 302 -30.79 -9.25 16.15
C THR A 302 -30.70 -7.73 16.29
N ASN A 303 -31.04 -6.98 15.23
CA ASN A 303 -31.21 -5.53 15.32
C ASN A 303 -32.53 -5.18 16.00
N SER A 304 -32.56 -4.12 16.80
CA SER A 304 -33.80 -3.62 17.40
C SER A 304 -33.83 -2.09 17.47
N GLY A 305 -35.00 -1.50 17.64
CA GLY A 305 -35.10 -0.04 17.60
C GLY A 305 -36.50 0.52 17.60
N THR A 306 -36.62 1.83 17.85
CA THR A 306 -37.92 2.52 17.88
C THR A 306 -37.83 3.99 17.44
N GLY A 307 -38.96 4.57 17.03
CA GLY A 307 -39.05 5.99 16.69
C GLY A 307 -38.39 6.39 15.37
N ASN A 308 -37.96 5.43 14.55
CA ASN A 308 -37.34 5.69 13.24
C ASN A 308 -38.39 6.06 12.18
N THR A 309 -38.03 6.87 11.18
CA THR A 309 -38.93 7.14 10.04
C THR A 309 -39.05 5.89 9.15
N TYR A 310 -37.89 5.38 8.74
CA TYR A 310 -37.76 4.12 8.02
C TYR A 310 -36.99 3.13 8.87
N SER A 311 -37.40 1.87 8.86
CA SER A 311 -36.53 0.80 9.34
C SER A 311 -35.48 0.51 8.27
N LEU A 312 -35.92 0.31 7.03
CA LEU A 312 -35.07 -0.14 5.92
C LEU A 312 -35.48 0.53 4.62
N ILE A 313 -34.50 0.89 3.80
CA ILE A 313 -34.70 1.35 2.41
C ILE A 313 -33.85 0.49 1.48
N SER A 314 -34.46 -0.01 0.41
CA SER A 314 -33.77 -0.69 -0.70
C SER A 314 -33.98 0.12 -1.98
N ASP A 315 -32.90 0.67 -2.56
CA ASP A 315 -32.92 1.55 -3.72
C ASP A 315 -32.06 0.99 -4.86
N ALA A 316 -32.69 0.37 -5.86
CA ALA A 316 -31.98 -0.39 -6.90
C ALA A 316 -30.99 -1.43 -6.31
N SER A 317 -31.39 -2.07 -5.22
CA SER A 317 -30.59 -3.03 -4.43
C SER A 317 -31.42 -4.24 -4.00
N ILE A 318 -30.81 -5.20 -3.28
CA ILE A 318 -31.50 -6.32 -2.65
C ILE A 318 -31.13 -6.33 -1.16
N LEU A 319 -32.14 -6.22 -0.30
CA LEU A 319 -31.96 -6.25 1.15
C LEU A 319 -32.78 -7.40 1.74
N GLN A 320 -32.09 -8.41 2.26
CA GLN A 320 -32.71 -9.56 2.89
C GLN A 320 -33.04 -9.25 4.35
N ILE A 321 -34.32 -9.37 4.71
CA ILE A 321 -34.82 -9.16 6.07
C ILE A 321 -34.98 -10.53 6.71
N ASN A 322 -34.20 -10.86 7.74
CA ASN A 322 -34.46 -12.10 8.49
C ASN A 322 -35.49 -11.81 9.58
N PRO A 323 -36.75 -12.27 9.44
CA PRO A 323 -37.83 -11.88 10.34
C PRO A 323 -37.64 -12.45 11.76
N PRO A 324 -38.22 -11.79 12.79
CA PRO A 324 -38.97 -10.54 12.71
C PRO A 324 -38.06 -9.30 12.58
N ASN A 325 -38.51 -8.28 11.85
CA ASN A 325 -37.86 -6.96 11.88
C ASN A 325 -38.22 -6.23 13.18
N ASN A 326 -37.29 -6.23 14.14
CA ASN A 326 -37.51 -5.62 15.47
C ASN A 326 -37.14 -4.13 15.52
N VAL A 327 -36.87 -3.49 14.38
CA VAL A 327 -36.62 -2.06 14.27
C VAL A 327 -37.89 -1.37 13.79
N ALA A 328 -38.57 -0.63 14.68
CA ALA A 328 -39.79 0.07 14.31
C ALA A 328 -39.51 1.22 13.34
N GLY A 329 -40.32 1.28 12.29
CA GLY A 329 -40.22 2.21 11.16
C GLY A 329 -40.85 1.58 9.92
N SER A 330 -41.16 2.38 8.91
CA SER A 330 -41.67 1.83 7.63
C SER A 330 -40.53 1.23 6.81
N THR A 331 -40.79 0.19 6.04
CA THR A 331 -39.85 -0.31 5.02
C THR A 331 -40.19 0.31 3.67
N LEU A 332 -39.18 0.60 2.84
CA LEU A 332 -39.41 1.24 1.54
C LEU A 332 -38.50 0.66 0.44
N ALA A 333 -39.12 0.24 -0.66
CA ALA A 333 -38.44 -0.17 -1.88
C ALA A 333 -38.56 0.94 -2.96
N ARG A 334 -37.48 1.28 -3.65
CA ARG A 334 -37.42 2.29 -4.72
C ARG A 334 -36.58 1.80 -5.89
N ASN A 335 -36.85 2.32 -7.09
CA ASN A 335 -36.07 2.06 -8.32
C ASN A 335 -35.79 0.56 -8.58
N GLY A 336 -36.78 -0.30 -8.33
CA GLY A 336 -36.63 -1.75 -8.49
C GLY A 336 -35.90 -2.46 -7.35
N GLY A 337 -35.62 -1.77 -6.25
CA GLY A 337 -35.07 -2.34 -5.04
C GLY A 337 -36.00 -3.41 -4.46
N THR A 338 -35.42 -4.47 -3.92
CA THR A 338 -36.14 -5.60 -3.32
C THR A 338 -35.90 -5.66 -1.83
N LEU A 339 -36.97 -5.94 -1.08
CA LEU A 339 -36.97 -6.25 0.35
C LEU A 339 -37.56 -7.66 0.46
N SER A 340 -36.79 -8.63 0.93
CA SER A 340 -37.17 -10.06 0.92
C SER A 340 -36.97 -10.74 2.25
#